data_AF-A0A950U166-F1
#
_entry.id   AF-A0A950U166-F1
#
_cell.length_a   1.000
_cell.length_b   1.000
_cell.length_c   1.000
_cell.angle_alpha   90.00
_cell.angle_beta   90.00
_cell.angle_gamma   90.00
#
_symmetry.space_group_name_H-M   'P 1'
#
loop_
_entity.id
_entity.type
_entity.pdbx_description
1 polymer ?
#
loop_
_entity_poly.entity_id
_entity_poly.type
_entity_poly.pdbx_seq_one_letter_code
_entity_poly.pdbx_strand_id
1 'polypeptide(L)' 'MAQAAATKRRAKTRQPAMEREPLLGAYRTMLLIRRFEERAGQLYGMGLIGGFCHLYIGQEAVVVGMQMAL' A
#
# COMPACT_ATOMS: atom_id res chain seq x y z
N MET A 1 -33.73 -15.80 -37.81
CA MET A 1 -32.59 -16.62 -37.39
C MET A 1 -31.55 -15.68 -36.80
N ALA A 2 -31.40 -15.67 -35.47
CA ALA A 2 -30.55 -14.72 -34.75
C ALA A 2 -29.07 -15.09 -34.94
N GLN A 3 -28.25 -14.11 -35.38
CA GLN A 3 -26.80 -14.27 -35.45
C GLN A 3 -26.20 -14.22 -34.05
N ALA A 4 -25.47 -15.28 -33.68
CA ALA A 4 -24.71 -15.32 -32.45
C ALA A 4 -23.49 -14.38 -32.55
N ALA A 5 -23.45 -13.36 -31.69
CA ALA A 5 -22.32 -12.46 -31.58
C ALA A 5 -21.13 -13.18 -30.94
N ALA A 6 -20.03 -13.32 -31.68
CA ALA A 6 -18.80 -13.94 -31.19
C ALA A 6 -18.17 -13.09 -30.06
N THR A 7 -18.12 -13.66 -28.85
CA THR A 7 -17.47 -13.03 -27.69
C THR A 7 -15.94 -13.08 -27.87
N LYS A 8 -15.33 -11.96 -28.31
CA LYS A 8 -13.87 -11.82 -28.35
C LYS A 8 -13.30 -11.85 -26.92
N ARG A 9 -12.59 -12.93 -26.58
CA ARG A 9 -11.84 -13.06 -25.33
C ARG A 9 -10.71 -12.02 -25.31
N ARG A 10 -10.82 -11.03 -24.43
CA ARG A 10 -9.81 -9.96 -24.25
C ARG A 10 -8.48 -10.60 -23.83
N ALA A 11 -7.41 -10.35 -24.59
CA ALA A 11 -6.07 -10.82 -24.25
C ALA A 11 -5.63 -10.21 -22.91
N LYS A 12 -5.14 -11.05 -21.98
CA LYS A 12 -4.63 -10.61 -20.68
C LYS A 12 -3.28 -9.95 -20.91
N THR A 13 -3.21 -8.63 -20.87
CA THR A 13 -1.95 -7.88 -20.92
C THR A 13 -1.07 -8.34 -19.75
N ARG A 14 0.14 -8.81 -20.05
CA ARG A 14 1.11 -9.25 -19.05
C ARG A 14 1.71 -7.98 -18.44
N GLN A 15 1.34 -7.67 -17.20
CA GLN A 15 1.95 -6.54 -16.49
C GLN A 15 3.46 -6.81 -16.33
N PRO A 16 4.32 -5.80 -16.52
CA PRO A 16 5.73 -5.96 -16.26
C PRO A 16 5.93 -6.37 -14.80
N ALA A 17 6.74 -7.40 -14.57
CA ALA A 17 7.08 -7.81 -13.22
C ALA A 17 7.96 -6.75 -12.59
N MET A 18 7.61 -6.28 -11.39
CA MET A 18 8.43 -5.33 -10.64
C MET A 18 9.74 -6.00 -10.21
N GLU A 19 10.84 -5.25 -10.29
CA GLU A 19 12.15 -5.73 -9.85
C GLU A 19 12.17 -5.97 -8.33
N ARG A 20 13.01 -6.92 -7.88
CA ARG A 20 13.06 -7.36 -6.47
C ARG A 20 13.48 -6.24 -5.52
N GLU A 21 14.47 -5.42 -5.90
CA GLU A 21 15.03 -4.41 -5.01
C GLU A 21 14.02 -3.28 -4.68
N PRO A 22 13.30 -2.71 -5.66
CA PRO A 22 12.20 -1.77 -5.38
C PRO A 22 11.13 -2.34 -4.45
N LEU A 23 10.76 -3.63 -4.62
CA LEU A 23 9.78 -4.29 -3.75
C LEU A 23 10.28 -4.46 -2.31
N LEU A 24 11.56 -4.80 -2.12
CA LEU A 24 12.17 -4.84 -0.80
C LEU A 24 12.24 -3.46 -0.16
N GLY A 25 12.54 -2.42 -0.95
CA GLY A 25 12.47 -1.02 -0.52
C GLY A 25 11.06 -0.66 -0.02
N ALA A 26 10.04 -0.92 -0.83
CA ALA A 26 8.64 -0.66 -0.48
C ALA A 26 8.22 -1.38 0.82
N TYR A 27 8.60 -2.65 0.96
CA TYR A 27 8.34 -3.42 2.18
C TYR A 27 9.00 -2.79 3.42
N ARG A 28 10.28 -2.41 3.31
CA ARG A 28 11.02 -1.75 4.41
C ARG A 28 10.35 -0.43 4.80
N THR A 29 9.90 0.37 3.83
CA THR A 29 9.20 1.63 4.09
C THR A 29 7.86 1.40 4.78
N MET A 30 7.04 0.46 4.31
CA MET A 30 5.77 0.13 4.97
C MET A 30 5.99 -0.35 6.41
N LEU A 31 7.00 -1.20 6.64
CA LEU A 31 7.31 -1.71 7.97
C LEU A 31 7.78 -0.59 8.91
N LEU A 32 8.58 0.35 8.40
CA LEU A 32 9.02 1.52 9.16
C LEU A 32 7.83 2.37 9.60
N ILE A 33 6.91 2.68 8.68
CA ILE A 33 5.70 3.45 8.99
C ILE A 33 4.90 2.72 10.08
N ARG A 34 4.64 1.42 9.91
CA ARG A 34 3.92 0.61 10.91
C ARG A 34 4.56 0.71 12.30
N ARG A 35 5.87 0.52 12.40
CA ARG A 35 6.58 0.54 13.69
C ARG A 35 6.60 1.91 14.34
N PHE A 36 6.73 2.95 13.53
CA PHE A 36 6.63 4.33 14.01
C PHE A 36 5.23 4.59 14.60
N GLU A 37 4.18 4.25 13.86
CA GLU A 37 2.79 4.44 14.26
C GLU A 37 2.42 3.63 15.51
N GLU A 38 2.85 2.37 15.60
CA GLU A 38 2.68 1.55 16.80
C GLU A 38 3.35 2.20 18.02
N ARG A 39 4.56 2.74 17.86
CA ARG A 39 5.27 3.42 18.95
C ARG A 39 4.61 4.75 19.32
N ALA A 40 4.13 5.51 18.34
CA ALA A 40 3.36 6.73 18.57
C ALA A 40 2.07 6.42 19.35
N GLY A 41 1.33 5.39 18.96
CA GLY A 41 0.14 4.92 19.67
C GLY A 41 0.43 4.49 21.12
N GLN A 42 1.55 3.81 21.37
CA GLN A 42 1.98 3.47 22.74
C GLN A 42 2.26 4.71 23.58
N LEU A 43 3.05 5.66 23.06
CA LEU A 43 3.40 6.89 23.77
C LEU A 43 2.17 7.77 24.01
N TYR A 44 1.22 7.78 23.07
CA TYR A 44 -0.07 8.43 23.23
C TYR A 44 -0.90 7.79 24.36
N GLY A 45 -0.98 6.45 24.40
CA GLY A 45 -1.66 5.72 25.48
C GLY A 45 -1.02 5.93 26.86
N MET A 46 0.28 6.25 26.90
CA MET A 46 1.00 6.63 28.13
C MET A 46 0.84 8.13 28.50
N GLY A 47 0.14 8.93 27.68
CA GLY A 47 -0.02 10.37 27.90
C GLY A 47 1.23 11.20 27.61
N LEU A 48 2.24 10.63 26.94
CA LEU A 48 3.48 11.33 26.56
C LEU A 48 3.34 12.15 25.27
N ILE A 49 2.24 11.97 24.53
CA ILE A 49 1.86 12.77 23.37
C ILE A 49 0.53 13.47 23.69
N GLY A 50 0.52 14.80 23.67
CA GLY A 50 -0.69 15.60 23.93
C GLY A 50 -1.54 15.86 22.68
N GLY A 51 -2.82 16.16 22.88
CA GLY A 51 -3.76 16.50 21.80
C GLY A 51 -4.34 15.27 21.09
N PHE A 52 -4.47 15.35 19.77
CA PHE A 52 -4.99 14.26 18.93
C PHE A 52 -3.86 13.47 18.27
N CYS A 53 -3.97 12.14 18.27
CA CYS A 53 -3.03 11.24 17.61
C CYS A 53 -3.78 10.43 16.54
N HIS A 54 -3.58 10.78 15.27
CA HIS A 54 -4.16 10.07 14.13
C HIS A 54 -3.16 9.05 13.64
N LEU A 55 -3.54 7.77 13.71
CA LEU A 55 -2.66 6.68 13.31
C LEU A 55 -2.94 6.25 11.87
N TYR A 56 -1.88 6.09 11.08
CA TYR A 56 -1.96 5.61 9.68
C TYR A 56 -1.84 4.08 9.54
N ILE A 57 -2.00 3.35 10.65
CA ILE A 57 -1.89 1.88 10.69
C ILE A 57 -2.88 1.24 9.73
N GLY A 58 -2.36 0.45 8.80
CA GLY A 58 -3.15 -0.27 7.80
C GLY A 58 -3.30 0.45 6.46
N GLN A 59 -2.79 1.69 6.35
CA GLN A 59 -2.84 2.48 5.12
C GLN A 59 -1.45 2.65 4.47
N GLU A 60 -0.42 1.96 4.96
CA GLU A 60 0.98 2.18 4.54
C GLU A 60 1.19 1.95 3.03
N ALA A 61 0.46 0.99 2.46
CA ALA A 61 0.52 0.70 1.03
C ALA A 61 0.06 1.87 0.15
N VAL A 62 -0.80 2.76 0.66
CA VAL A 62 -1.30 3.92 -0.09
C VAL A 62 -0.17 4.90 -0.34
N VAL A 63 0.49 5.39 0.72
CA VAL A 63 1.58 6.37 0.56
C VAL A 63 2.80 5.77 -0.14
N VAL A 64 3.16 4.53 0.19
CA VAL A 64 4.30 3.85 -0.45
C VAL A 64 4.01 3.59 -1.92
N GLY A 65 2.82 3.10 -2.27
CA GLY A 65 2.43 2.89 -3.66
C GLY A 65 2.39 4.19 -4.46
N MET A 66 1.90 5.28 -3.86
CA MET A 66 1.94 6.61 -4.49
C MET A 66 3.37 7.08 -4.73
N GLN A 67 4.28 6.92 -3.76
CA GLN A 67 5.69 7.29 -3.92
C GLN A 67 6.41 6.46 -4.99
N MET A 68 6.04 5.19 -5.16
CA MET A 68 6.60 4.34 -6.22
C MET A 68 6.10 4.71 -7.62
N ALA A 69 5.02 5.48 -7.73
CA ALA A 69 4.39 5.86 -8.99
C ALA A 69 4.76 7.26 -9.49
N LEU A 70 5.37 8.09 -8.62
CA LEU A 70 5.89 9.43 -8.93
C LEU A 70 7.34 9.34 -9.42
#